data_AF-A0A9E4DZX6-F1
#
_entry.id   AF-A0A9E4DZX6-F1
#
_cell.length_a   1.000
_cell.length_b   1.000
_cell.length_c   1.000
_cell.angle_alpha   90.00
_cell.angle_beta   90.00
_cell.angle_gamma   90.00
#
_symmetry.space_group_name_H-M   'P 1'
#
loop_
_entity.id
_entity.type
_entity.pdbx_description
1 polymer ?
#
loop_
_entity_poly.entity_id
_entity_poly.type
_entity_poly.pdbx_seq_one_letter_code
_entity_poly.pdbx_strand_id
1 'polypeptide(L)'
;MTGQDELLGQILLESGAVAQGALEDARAERDRSGRRLGDVLLRRGVVDEVQVARALAAQLGIPFLPAPLRPEPRAIAKIEAHVARSRGVLPLALKGRRLTVAMADALDVDTLDDLRFRSGCQVDPVVAPESEVRRAVLEAYGGELPGLLDRPDGSGTPPPEGGLHLLEREASAASVIGVVDHLLATAVESRASDVHIEASQSGSRVRLRVDGVLATATELPSDTHEGVISRIKIMAGLDISVRRKPQDGAFTFRHEGAELGVRVSTIPTRSGEKAVLRLLDPADAPSDLRALGMSEHDLGRLRRLFERSQGVVLAAGPTGSGKTTTLAAAVSELAADSINVVTLEDPVEYHFPGVAQVGIDRKAGVGFPDGLRAILRQDPDVIMVGEVRDRETAEIAMSAAVTGHLVLSTIHTVDAPSAVSRLAEMGVPPFLVAGGLSGVVAQRLVRRLCARCGGRTAEGCPVCREGYRGRSGVFEVLVVEDEIRTEIANGASIATLRVLARRGGMRSMELDAQRQVADRVTTPHEAGRVMALTGGVGEKCEACGTALPAGAAGCPMCGRVRANVCSCGEHLEPHWRYCTACLRPNTVGGSSTGS
;
A
#
# COMPACT_ATOMS: atom_id res chain seq x y z
N MET A 1 27.24 -8.88 36.70
CA MET A 1 25.82 -8.60 37.05
C MET A 1 25.40 -9.18 38.40
N THR A 2 25.89 -10.35 38.84
CA THR A 2 25.45 -10.99 40.09
C THR A 2 25.67 -10.16 41.36
N GLY A 3 26.83 -9.51 41.53
CA GLY A 3 27.12 -8.71 42.75
C GLY A 3 26.38 -7.37 42.86
N GLN A 4 25.93 -6.79 41.74
CA GLN A 4 25.13 -5.55 41.77
C GLN A 4 23.67 -5.86 42.13
N ASP A 5 23.11 -6.94 41.62
CA ASP A 5 21.74 -7.34 41.97
C ASP A 5 21.64 -7.81 43.44
N GLU A 6 22.71 -8.39 43.99
CA GLU A 6 22.77 -8.76 45.42
C GLU A 6 22.67 -7.54 46.34
N LEU A 7 23.39 -6.47 46.01
CA LEU A 7 23.39 -5.22 46.78
C LEU A 7 22.06 -4.47 46.65
N LEU A 8 21.45 -4.44 45.46
CA LEU A 8 20.12 -3.86 45.24
C LEU A 8 19.06 -4.57 46.10
N GLY A 9 19.08 -5.91 46.10
CA GLY A 9 18.16 -6.71 46.91
C GLY A 9 18.33 -6.48 48.41
N GLN A 10 19.56 -6.31 48.89
CA GLN A 10 19.83 -6.00 50.29
C GLN A 10 19.32 -4.61 50.68
N ILE A 11 19.52 -3.59 49.83
CA ILE A 11 19.00 -2.24 50.06
C ILE A 11 17.45 -2.22 50.11
N LEU A 12 16.79 -3.01 49.25
CA LEU A 12 15.33 -3.13 49.25
C LEU A 12 14.79 -3.87 50.49
N LEU A 13 15.56 -4.83 51.03
CA LEU A 13 15.24 -5.52 52.27
C LEU A 13 15.42 -4.61 53.49
N GLU A 14 16.55 -3.91 53.58
CA GLU A 14 16.88 -3.00 54.70
C GLU A 14 15.95 -1.78 54.75
N SER A 15 15.45 -1.32 53.60
CA SER A 15 14.45 -0.25 53.51
C SER A 15 13.01 -0.71 53.80
N GLY A 16 12.79 -2.01 54.01
CA GLY A 16 11.47 -2.59 54.25
C GLY A 16 10.56 -2.65 53.02
N ALA A 17 11.09 -2.41 51.82
CA ALA A 17 10.33 -2.46 50.57
C ALA A 17 10.03 -3.90 50.11
N VAL A 18 10.84 -4.88 50.54
CA VAL A 18 10.67 -6.30 50.18
C VAL A 18 10.85 -7.18 51.43
N ALA A 19 9.99 -8.19 51.60
CA ALA A 19 10.18 -9.22 52.63
C ALA A 19 11.17 -10.30 52.17
N GLN A 20 11.93 -10.89 53.10
CA GLN A 20 12.98 -11.89 52.81
C GLN A 20 12.51 -13.02 51.87
N GLY A 21 11.33 -13.61 52.12
CA GLY A 21 10.80 -14.68 51.27
C GLY A 21 10.46 -14.22 49.85
N ALA A 22 9.94 -13.00 49.68
CA ALA A 22 9.63 -12.45 48.35
C ALA A 22 10.90 -12.12 47.55
N LEU A 23 11.99 -11.74 48.22
CA LEU A 23 13.30 -11.50 47.61
C LEU A 23 13.96 -12.80 47.12
N GLU A 24 13.86 -13.88 47.90
CA GLU A 24 14.39 -15.20 47.54
C GLU A 24 13.69 -15.79 46.31
N ASP A 25 12.36 -15.71 46.26
CA ASP A 25 11.58 -16.09 45.09
C ASP A 25 11.99 -15.30 43.84
N ALA A 26 12.14 -13.98 43.97
CA ALA A 26 12.54 -13.11 42.87
C ALA A 26 13.94 -13.42 42.35
N ARG A 27 14.87 -13.81 43.23
CA ARG A 27 16.21 -14.29 42.84
C ARG A 27 16.16 -15.60 42.06
N ALA A 28 15.33 -16.56 42.50
CA ALA A 28 15.16 -17.82 41.79
C ALA A 28 14.50 -17.65 40.40
N GLU A 29 13.63 -16.65 40.23
CA GLU A 29 13.06 -16.29 38.92
C GLU A 29 14.06 -15.53 38.03
N ARG A 30 14.86 -14.63 38.61
CA ARG A 30 15.96 -13.95 37.92
C ARG A 30 16.93 -14.96 37.30
N ASP A 31 17.36 -15.95 38.09
CA ASP A 31 18.33 -16.96 37.65
C ASP A 31 17.78 -17.85 36.51
N ARG A 32 16.46 -18.01 36.43
CA ARG A 32 15.78 -18.72 35.35
C ARG A 32 15.51 -17.86 34.10
N SER A 33 15.22 -16.57 34.29
CA SER A 33 14.76 -15.67 33.22
C SER A 33 15.86 -14.81 32.61
N GLY A 34 17.01 -14.67 33.28
CA GLY A 34 18.11 -13.79 32.87
C GLY A 34 17.78 -12.29 32.97
N ARG A 35 16.64 -11.92 33.56
CA ARG A 35 16.23 -10.52 33.79
C ARG A 35 16.95 -9.93 35.00
N ARG A 36 16.85 -8.62 35.20
CA ARG A 36 17.40 -7.96 36.39
C ARG A 36 16.48 -8.14 37.59
N LEU A 37 17.04 -8.18 38.80
CA LEU A 37 16.26 -8.39 40.02
C LEU A 37 15.17 -7.32 40.23
N GLY A 38 15.45 -6.05 39.92
CA GLY A 38 14.48 -4.95 40.02
C GLY A 38 13.24 -5.15 39.14
N ASP A 39 13.43 -5.58 37.88
CA ASP A 39 12.34 -5.82 36.93
C ASP A 39 11.44 -6.97 37.36
N VAL A 40 12.03 -8.01 37.96
CA VAL A 40 11.29 -9.16 38.50
C VAL A 40 10.43 -8.72 39.69
N LEU A 41 10.98 -7.92 40.59
CA LEU A 41 10.26 -7.42 41.76
C LEU A 41 9.11 -6.46 41.38
N LEU A 42 9.31 -5.60 40.37
CA LEU A 42 8.28 -4.70 39.84
C LEU A 42 7.12 -5.49 39.20
N ARG A 43 7.42 -6.49 38.36
CA ARG A 43 6.39 -7.30 37.67
C ARG A 43 5.54 -8.13 38.61
N ARG A 44 6.11 -8.56 39.74
CA ARG A 44 5.37 -9.27 40.80
C ARG A 44 4.56 -8.32 41.70
N GLY A 45 4.65 -7.01 41.50
CA GLY A 45 3.96 -6.00 42.30
C GLY A 45 4.45 -5.95 43.75
N VAL A 46 5.66 -6.44 44.03
CA VAL A 46 6.23 -6.49 45.38
C VAL A 46 6.82 -5.13 45.78
N VAL A 47 7.31 -4.38 44.79
CA VAL A 47 7.86 -3.02 44.92
C VAL A 47 7.28 -2.13 43.84
N ASP A 48 7.26 -0.83 44.09
CA ASP A 48 6.95 0.20 43.10
C ASP A 48 8.22 0.77 42.43
N GLU A 49 8.04 1.51 41.33
CA GLU A 49 9.15 2.11 40.57
C GLU A 49 9.98 3.11 41.39
N VAL A 50 9.36 3.78 42.36
CA VAL A 50 10.04 4.76 43.22
C VAL A 50 10.98 4.05 44.19
N GLN A 51 10.56 2.94 44.77
CA GLN A 51 11.35 2.11 45.67
C GLN A 51 12.56 1.51 44.93
N VAL A 52 12.36 1.01 43.71
CA VAL A 52 13.46 0.47 42.89
C VAL A 52 14.44 1.55 42.46
N ALA A 53 13.95 2.68 41.95
CA ALA A 53 14.79 3.80 41.52
C ALA A 53 15.60 4.38 42.71
N ARG A 54 15.00 4.47 43.90
CA ARG A 54 15.69 4.94 45.11
C ARG A 54 16.75 3.96 45.59
N ALA A 55 16.47 2.66 45.55
CA ALA A 55 17.45 1.63 45.92
C ALA A 55 18.63 1.61 44.94
N LEU A 56 18.37 1.76 43.63
CA LEU A 56 19.40 1.85 42.60
C LEU A 56 20.28 3.11 42.77
N ALA A 57 19.67 4.25 43.09
CA ALA A 57 20.40 5.48 43.37
C ALA A 57 21.34 5.34 44.58
N ALA A 58 20.83 4.76 45.67
CA ALA A 58 21.61 4.49 46.89
C ALA A 58 22.76 3.52 46.62
N GLN A 59 22.52 2.48 45.83
CA GLN A 59 23.53 1.52 45.42
C GLN A 59 24.68 2.15 44.63
N LEU A 60 24.36 3.06 43.71
CA LEU A 60 25.32 3.68 42.80
C LEU A 60 25.96 4.96 43.37
N GLY A 61 25.50 5.44 44.53
CA GLY A 61 25.98 6.68 45.12
C GLY A 61 25.65 7.93 44.30
N ILE A 62 24.58 7.89 43.51
CA ILE A 62 24.13 9.01 42.66
C ILE A 62 22.78 9.56 43.12
N PRO A 63 22.42 10.81 42.78
CA PRO A 63 21.17 11.40 43.25
C PRO A 63 19.92 10.71 42.68
N PHE A 64 18.90 10.58 43.52
CA PHE A 64 17.53 10.23 43.13
C PHE A 64 16.68 11.49 42.99
N LEU A 65 15.87 11.58 41.91
CA LEU A 65 14.91 12.66 41.72
C LEU A 65 13.47 12.12 41.63
N PRO A 66 12.56 12.54 42.55
CA PRO A 66 11.15 12.21 42.45
C PRO A 66 10.44 13.06 41.38
N ALA A 67 9.25 12.61 40.96
CA ALA A 67 8.35 13.39 40.12
C ALA A 67 7.86 14.69 40.81
N PRO A 68 7.54 15.77 40.08
CA PRO A 68 7.69 15.92 38.64
C PRO A 68 9.10 16.37 38.24
N LEU A 69 9.65 15.76 37.18
CA LEU A 69 10.91 16.19 36.58
C LEU A 69 10.72 17.52 35.82
N ARG A 70 11.64 18.45 36.02
CA ARG A 70 11.58 19.80 35.43
C ARG A 70 12.83 20.09 34.59
N PRO A 71 12.79 19.87 33.28
CA PRO A 71 13.94 20.11 32.41
C PRO A 71 14.08 21.59 32.01
N GLU A 72 15.31 22.07 31.95
CA GLU A 72 15.64 23.41 31.44
C GLU A 72 15.73 23.40 29.90
N PRO A 73 15.19 24.42 29.18
CA PRO A 73 15.22 24.45 27.70
C PRO A 73 16.62 24.30 27.09
N ARG A 74 17.65 24.83 27.77
CA ARG A 74 19.06 24.72 27.34
C ARG A 74 19.62 23.31 27.47
N ALA A 75 19.11 22.52 28.42
CA ALA A 75 19.50 21.12 28.59
C ALA A 75 18.80 20.24 27.54
N ILE A 76 17.51 20.45 27.31
CA ILE A 76 16.72 19.76 26.28
C ILE A 76 17.39 19.90 24.90
N ALA A 77 17.85 21.10 24.55
CA ALA A 77 18.51 21.38 23.28
C ALA A 77 19.86 20.63 23.06
N LYS A 78 20.42 19.98 24.09
CA LYS A 78 21.67 19.21 23.97
C LYS A 78 21.49 17.78 23.50
N ILE A 79 20.27 17.25 23.56
CA ILE A 79 19.95 15.88 23.20
C ILE A 79 18.74 15.91 22.27
N GLU A 80 18.87 15.27 21.11
CA GLU A 80 17.80 15.21 20.11
C GLU A 80 16.61 14.39 20.64
N ALA A 81 15.38 14.79 20.27
CA ALA A 81 14.14 14.18 20.77
C ALA A 81 14.10 12.65 20.60
N HIS A 82 14.60 12.15 19.47
CA HIS A 82 14.60 10.71 19.20
C HIS A 82 15.58 9.93 20.10
N VAL A 83 16.72 10.54 20.48
CA VAL A 83 17.69 9.95 21.41
C VAL A 83 17.11 9.90 22.81
N ALA A 84 16.52 11.02 23.26
CA ALA A 84 15.83 11.10 24.55
C ALA A 84 14.70 10.04 24.67
N ARG A 85 13.90 9.87 23.61
CA ARG A 85 12.79 8.89 23.57
C ARG A 85 13.26 7.45 23.49
N SER A 86 14.23 7.14 22.62
CA SER A 86 14.70 5.76 22.40
C SER A 86 15.53 5.22 23.56
N ARG A 87 16.34 6.08 24.19
CA ARG A 87 17.17 5.73 25.35
C ARG A 87 16.45 5.92 26.69
N GLY A 88 15.26 6.52 26.69
CA GLY A 88 14.49 6.78 27.90
C GLY A 88 15.23 7.70 28.88
N VAL A 89 15.77 8.81 28.37
CA VAL A 89 16.59 9.76 29.13
C VAL A 89 16.10 11.18 28.98
N LEU A 90 16.10 11.96 30.07
CA LEU A 90 15.67 13.35 30.08
C LEU A 90 16.82 14.27 30.50
N PRO A 91 17.28 15.21 29.65
CA PRO A 91 18.25 16.21 30.06
C PRO A 91 17.58 17.24 30.97
N LEU A 92 18.08 17.40 32.19
CA LEU A 92 17.45 18.24 33.21
C LEU A 92 18.07 19.64 33.31
N ALA A 93 19.39 19.72 33.39
CA ALA A 93 20.09 20.98 33.62
C ALA A 93 21.46 21.00 32.94
N LEU A 94 21.87 22.19 32.47
CA LEU A 94 23.18 22.41 31.84
C LEU A 94 23.96 23.47 32.60
N LYS A 95 25.05 23.08 33.26
CA LYS A 95 25.97 23.99 33.96
C LYS A 95 27.36 23.92 33.34
N GLY A 96 27.70 24.91 32.52
CA GLY A 96 28.96 24.94 31.78
C GLY A 96 29.05 23.78 30.79
N ARG A 97 29.99 22.85 31.02
CA ARG A 97 30.16 21.60 30.24
C ARG A 97 29.59 20.36 30.92
N ARG A 98 28.81 20.51 32.00
CA ARG A 98 28.18 19.39 32.72
C ARG A 98 26.69 19.35 32.42
N LEU A 99 26.20 18.22 31.93
CA LEU A 99 24.81 17.96 31.59
C LEU A 99 24.24 16.94 32.58
N THR A 100 23.26 17.34 33.39
CA THR A 100 22.56 16.44 34.29
C THR A 100 21.44 15.73 33.54
N VAL A 101 21.41 14.40 33.58
CA VAL A 101 20.45 13.58 32.81
C VAL A 101 19.71 12.61 33.73
N ALA A 102 18.38 12.67 33.72
CA ALA A 102 17.52 11.72 34.40
C ALA A 102 17.39 10.43 33.58
N MET A 103 17.55 9.28 34.22
CA MET A 103 17.38 7.98 33.59
C MET A 103 16.85 6.94 34.58
N ALA A 104 16.11 5.96 34.07
CA ALA A 104 15.61 4.84 34.86
C ALA A 104 16.72 3.85 35.23
N ASP A 105 17.66 3.63 34.30
CA ASP A 105 18.76 2.68 34.44
C ASP A 105 20.12 3.38 34.33
N ALA A 106 20.66 3.81 35.47
CA ALA A 106 21.99 4.43 35.52
C ALA A 106 23.17 3.44 35.39
N LEU A 107 22.88 2.13 35.18
CA LEU A 107 23.89 1.13 34.82
C LEU A 107 24.09 0.99 33.31
N ASP A 108 23.28 1.67 32.50
CA ASP A 108 23.45 1.71 31.05
C ASP A 108 24.61 2.64 30.66
N VAL A 109 25.83 2.10 30.77
CA VAL A 109 27.08 2.79 30.46
C VAL A 109 27.15 3.18 28.98
N ASP A 110 26.58 2.36 28.09
CA ASP A 110 26.56 2.63 26.64
C ASP A 110 25.73 3.89 26.34
N THR A 111 24.56 4.03 26.97
CA THR A 111 23.75 5.25 26.86
C THR A 111 24.50 6.45 27.44
N LEU A 112 25.18 6.31 28.58
CA LEU A 112 25.96 7.41 29.17
C LEU A 112 27.11 7.87 28.26
N ASP A 113 27.82 6.95 27.63
CA ASP A 113 28.92 7.26 26.71
C ASP A 113 28.42 7.87 25.40
N ASP A 114 27.32 7.36 24.84
CA ASP A 114 26.64 7.93 23.67
C ASP A 114 26.17 9.37 23.93
N LEU A 115 25.59 9.62 25.11
CA LEU A 115 25.17 10.96 25.52
C LEU A 115 26.36 11.91 25.72
N ARG A 116 27.48 11.45 26.29
CA ARG A 116 28.71 12.25 26.43
C ARG A 116 29.26 12.67 25.07
N PHE A 117 29.31 11.72 24.14
CA PHE A 117 29.80 11.96 22.78
C PHE A 117 28.92 12.97 22.04
N ARG A 118 27.60 12.76 22.03
CA ARG A 118 26.64 13.58 21.28
C ARG A 118 26.46 14.98 21.86
N SER A 119 26.36 15.10 23.18
CA SER A 119 26.13 16.39 23.83
C SER A 119 27.40 17.25 23.91
N GLY A 120 28.58 16.64 23.72
CA GLY A 120 29.88 17.27 23.93
C GLY A 120 30.10 17.72 25.39
N CYS A 121 29.31 17.18 26.32
CA CYS A 121 29.29 17.53 27.73
C CYS A 121 29.69 16.32 28.59
N GLN A 122 30.23 16.59 29.77
CA GLN A 122 30.32 15.59 30.82
C GLN A 122 28.91 15.30 31.33
N VAL A 123 28.46 14.04 31.22
CA VAL A 123 27.12 13.63 31.64
C VAL A 123 27.14 13.17 33.10
N ASP A 124 26.33 13.82 33.93
CA ASP A 124 26.08 13.46 35.32
C ASP A 124 24.70 12.77 35.42
N PRO A 125 24.64 11.44 35.62
CA PRO A 125 23.38 10.73 35.74
C PRO A 125 22.69 10.99 37.08
N VAL A 126 21.37 11.04 37.04
CA VAL A 126 20.49 10.96 38.21
C VAL A 126 19.41 9.91 37.96
N VAL A 127 19.03 9.16 38.98
CA VAL A 127 18.01 8.11 38.85
C VAL A 127 16.63 8.70 39.11
N ALA A 128 15.67 8.36 38.25
CA ALA A 128 14.26 8.71 38.43
C ALA A 128 13.36 7.54 38.01
N PRO A 129 12.09 7.50 38.45
CA PRO A 129 11.15 6.44 38.04
C PRO A 129 10.99 6.37 36.52
N GLU A 130 10.90 5.17 35.95
CA GLU A 130 10.86 4.98 34.49
C GLU A 130 9.64 5.63 33.84
N SER A 131 8.45 5.44 34.45
CA SER A 131 7.21 6.06 34.01
C SER A 131 7.32 7.59 33.95
N GLU A 132 7.98 8.18 34.95
CA GLU A 132 8.16 9.62 35.06
C GLU A 132 9.16 10.16 34.03
N VAL A 133 10.29 9.48 33.80
CA VAL A 133 11.25 9.87 32.75
C VAL A 133 10.57 9.81 31.38
N ARG A 134 9.82 8.74 31.07
CA ARG A 134 9.10 8.61 29.79
C ARG A 134 8.06 9.71 29.60
N ARG A 135 7.25 9.99 30.62
CA ARG A 135 6.23 11.06 30.61
C ARG A 135 6.88 12.42 30.37
N ALA A 136 7.91 12.76 31.13
CA ALA A 136 8.58 14.05 31.03
C ALA A 136 9.36 14.22 29.71
N VAL A 137 9.86 13.14 29.10
CA VAL A 137 10.45 13.18 27.74
C VAL A 137 9.40 13.48 26.67
N LEU A 138 8.19 12.92 26.79
CA LEU A 138 7.09 13.21 25.86
C LEU A 138 6.67 14.69 25.95
N GLU A 139 6.51 15.20 27.17
CA GLU A 139 6.16 16.60 27.44
C GLU A 139 7.26 17.58 26.97
N ALA A 140 8.53 17.28 27.28
CA ALA A 140 9.66 18.15 26.95
C ALA A 140 9.95 18.27 25.45
N TYR A 141 9.66 17.22 24.68
CA TYR A 141 9.93 17.14 23.25
C TYR A 141 8.67 17.11 22.37
N GLY A 142 7.50 17.50 22.92
CA GLY A 142 6.27 17.75 22.15
C GLY A 142 5.65 16.53 21.46
N GLY A 143 5.66 15.36 22.10
CA GLY A 143 4.93 14.17 21.62
C GLY A 143 3.65 13.92 22.42
N GLU A 144 2.54 13.66 21.74
CA GLU A 144 1.25 13.30 22.36
C GLU A 144 1.35 11.98 23.15
N LEU A 145 0.71 11.94 24.32
CA LEU A 145 0.42 10.71 25.07
C LEU A 145 -0.76 9.96 24.41
N PRO A 146 -0.75 8.61 24.35
CA PRO A 146 -1.93 7.86 23.98
C PRO A 146 -3.01 7.97 25.08
N GLY A 147 -4.03 8.80 24.83
CA GLY A 147 -5.35 8.74 25.45
C GLY A 147 -5.55 9.48 26.77
N LEU A 148 -6.16 10.67 26.72
CA LEU A 148 -7.46 10.99 27.35
C LEU A 148 -7.87 12.44 27.03
N LEU A 149 -9.17 12.61 26.72
CA LEU A 149 -9.94 13.86 26.61
C LEU A 149 -9.88 14.65 25.29
N ASP A 150 -10.87 14.28 24.47
CA ASP A 150 -11.76 15.05 23.60
C ASP A 150 -11.59 16.59 23.46
N ARG A 151 -11.69 16.98 22.18
CA ARG A 151 -12.18 18.24 21.58
C ARG A 151 -11.20 19.28 21.00
N PRO A 152 -11.66 19.97 19.93
CA PRO A 152 -10.88 20.24 18.73
C PRO A 152 -10.45 21.70 18.62
N ASP A 153 -9.53 21.97 17.69
CA ASP A 153 -9.48 23.09 16.74
C ASP A 153 -8.07 23.01 16.08
N GLY A 154 -7.89 22.98 14.77
CA GLY A 154 -8.49 23.87 13.80
C GLY A 154 -7.49 24.94 13.36
N SER A 155 -6.33 24.58 12.78
CA SER A 155 -5.60 25.47 11.88
C SER A 155 -4.58 24.69 11.04
N GLY A 156 -4.92 24.49 9.76
CA GLY A 156 -4.01 23.98 8.76
C GLY A 156 -2.97 25.04 8.39
N THR A 157 -1.73 24.60 8.29
CA THR A 157 -0.71 25.19 7.42
C THR A 157 -0.16 24.06 6.58
N PRO A 158 -0.23 24.15 5.24
CA PRO A 158 0.41 23.15 4.38
C PRO A 158 1.94 23.26 4.57
N PRO A 159 2.68 22.15 4.63
CA PRO A 159 4.13 22.24 4.66
C PRO A 159 4.62 22.80 3.32
N PRO A 160 5.64 23.68 3.35
CA PRO A 160 6.21 24.25 2.14
C PRO A 160 6.86 23.16 1.28
N GLU A 161 6.74 23.34 -0.04
CA GLU A 161 7.41 22.54 -1.06
C GLU A 161 8.93 22.51 -0.79
N GLY A 162 9.50 21.32 -0.62
CA GLY A 162 10.94 21.15 -0.41
C GLY A 162 11.40 19.96 0.46
N GLY A 163 10.55 18.98 0.74
CA GLY A 163 10.85 17.90 1.71
C GLY A 163 11.87 16.83 1.29
N LEU A 164 12.35 16.80 0.04
CA LEU A 164 13.15 15.66 -0.44
C LEU A 164 14.68 15.85 -0.39
N HIS A 165 15.18 17.06 -0.13
CA HIS A 165 16.64 17.31 -0.06
C HIS A 165 17.27 17.06 1.33
N LEU A 166 16.48 16.72 2.35
CA LEU A 166 16.98 16.39 3.69
C LEU A 166 17.60 14.98 3.77
N LEU A 167 17.20 14.06 2.88
CA LEU A 167 17.60 12.64 2.95
C LEU A 167 19.10 12.41 2.70
N GLU A 168 19.78 13.26 1.93
CA GLU A 168 21.23 13.12 1.70
C GLU A 168 22.09 13.52 2.91
N ARG A 169 21.58 14.38 3.81
CA ARG A 169 22.32 14.81 5.02
C ARG A 169 21.93 14.04 6.28
N GLU A 170 20.77 13.38 6.28
CA GLU A 170 20.25 12.63 7.45
C GLU A 170 20.43 11.11 7.34
N ALA A 171 20.72 10.57 6.15
CA ALA A 171 20.94 9.12 6.00
C ALA A 171 22.19 8.58 6.74
N SER A 172 23.16 9.43 7.08
CA SER A 172 24.30 9.04 7.93
C SER A 172 24.01 9.08 9.44
N ALA A 173 22.85 9.61 9.87
CA ALA A 173 22.44 9.73 11.26
C ALA A 173 21.11 9.01 11.60
N ALA A 174 20.32 8.61 10.59
CA ALA A 174 19.06 7.90 10.77
C ALA A 174 19.27 6.40 11.06
N SER A 175 18.52 5.85 12.02
CA SER A 175 18.45 4.40 12.22
C SER A 175 17.75 3.74 11.03
N VAL A 176 18.18 2.55 10.63
CA VAL A 176 17.54 1.75 9.56
C VAL A 176 16.02 1.60 9.78
N ILE A 177 15.58 1.56 11.04
CA ILE A 177 14.16 1.51 11.41
C ILE A 177 13.44 2.78 10.94
N GLY A 178 13.96 3.95 11.30
CA GLY A 178 13.38 5.24 10.91
C GLY A 178 13.36 5.43 9.39
N VAL A 179 14.38 4.94 8.68
CA VAL A 179 14.39 4.94 7.21
C VAL A 179 13.22 4.13 6.66
N VAL A 180 13.02 2.89 7.12
CA VAL A 180 11.92 2.03 6.64
C VAL A 180 10.55 2.62 6.97
N ASP A 181 10.36 3.14 8.18
CA ASP A 181 9.08 3.74 8.60
C ASP A 181 8.77 4.99 7.77
N HIS A 182 9.76 5.85 7.51
CA HIS A 182 9.58 7.02 6.66
C HIS A 182 9.31 6.66 5.20
N LEU A 183 9.96 5.61 4.66
CA LEU A 183 9.69 5.11 3.31
C LEU A 183 8.24 4.62 3.19
N LEU A 184 7.73 3.89 4.18
CA LEU A 184 6.36 3.40 4.20
C LEU A 184 5.35 4.56 4.36
N ALA A 185 5.59 5.50 5.27
CA ALA A 185 4.77 6.70 5.44
C ALA A 185 4.68 7.51 4.14
N THR A 186 5.84 7.81 3.53
CA THR A 186 5.90 8.52 2.23
C THR A 186 5.12 7.79 1.14
N ALA A 187 5.19 6.47 1.11
CA ALA A 187 4.46 5.65 0.16
C ALA A 187 2.94 5.72 0.39
N VAL A 188 2.48 5.72 1.64
CA VAL A 188 1.06 5.88 2.02
C VAL A 188 0.55 7.29 1.65
N GLU A 189 1.26 8.33 2.08
CA GLU A 189 0.93 9.74 1.77
C GLU A 189 0.86 10.00 0.25
N SER A 190 1.78 9.38 -0.50
CA SER A 190 1.83 9.45 -1.97
C SER A 190 0.81 8.54 -2.67
N ARG A 191 0.05 7.73 -1.92
CA ARG A 191 -0.88 6.71 -2.44
C ARG A 191 -0.21 5.75 -3.44
N ALA A 192 0.99 5.29 -3.09
CA ALA A 192 1.72 4.31 -3.88
C ALA A 192 1.14 2.90 -3.70
N SER A 193 1.03 2.14 -4.79
CA SER A 193 0.62 0.72 -4.73
C SER A 193 1.79 -0.20 -4.35
N ASP A 194 3.01 0.15 -4.77
CA ASP A 194 4.20 -0.66 -4.53
C ASP A 194 5.41 0.23 -4.22
N VAL A 195 6.22 -0.20 -3.25
CA VAL A 195 7.55 0.32 -2.94
C VAL A 195 8.59 -0.66 -3.45
N HIS A 196 9.45 -0.20 -4.35
CA HIS A 196 10.53 -0.99 -4.93
C HIS A 196 11.87 -0.54 -4.34
N ILE A 197 12.63 -1.47 -3.76
CA ILE A 197 13.93 -1.20 -3.14
C ILE A 197 14.95 -2.10 -3.84
N GLU A 198 15.89 -1.47 -4.55
CA GLU A 198 16.81 -2.16 -5.46
C GLU A 198 18.25 -1.71 -5.19
N ALA A 199 19.17 -2.67 -5.05
CA ALA A 199 20.59 -2.36 -5.05
C ALA A 199 21.01 -1.77 -6.42
N SER A 200 21.69 -0.63 -6.40
CA SER A 200 22.32 0.01 -7.55
C SER A 200 23.84 0.04 -7.37
N GLN A 201 24.58 0.47 -8.41
CA GLN A 201 26.04 0.61 -8.30
C GLN A 201 26.46 1.75 -7.34
N SER A 202 25.59 2.73 -7.09
CA SER A 202 25.86 3.93 -6.29
C SER A 202 25.15 3.92 -4.93
N GLY A 203 24.31 2.92 -4.62
CA GLY A 203 23.50 2.94 -3.42
C GLY A 203 22.29 1.99 -3.46
N SER A 204 21.29 2.27 -2.64
CA SER A 204 19.97 1.66 -2.72
C SER A 204 19.01 2.61 -3.42
N ARG A 205 18.46 2.22 -4.57
CA ARG A 205 17.44 3.01 -5.26
C ARG A 205 16.05 2.62 -4.78
N VAL A 206 15.29 3.60 -4.30
CA VAL A 206 13.88 3.43 -3.91
C VAL A 206 12.98 4.06 -4.96
N ARG A 207 12.04 3.27 -5.49
CA ARG A 207 11.05 3.72 -6.47
C ARG A 207 9.65 3.44 -5.96
N LEU A 208 8.74 4.38 -6.16
CA LEU A 208 7.34 4.23 -5.82
C LEU A 208 6.52 4.05 -7.09
N ARG A 209 5.58 3.10 -7.06
CA ARG A 209 4.56 2.96 -8.10
C ARG A 209 3.33 3.74 -7.68
N VAL A 210 3.08 4.88 -8.31
CA VAL A 210 1.89 5.72 -8.07
C VAL A 210 1.07 5.73 -9.35
N ASP A 211 -0.22 5.40 -9.26
CA ASP A 211 -1.13 5.32 -10.41
C ASP A 211 -0.57 4.48 -11.58
N GLY A 212 0.17 3.42 -11.26
CA GLY A 212 0.78 2.49 -12.23
C GLY A 212 2.13 2.94 -12.79
N VAL A 213 2.54 4.19 -12.58
CA VAL A 213 3.83 4.73 -13.04
C VAL A 213 4.88 4.53 -11.97
N LEU A 214 6.01 3.95 -12.35
CA LEU A 214 7.14 3.73 -11.47
C LEU A 214 8.13 4.87 -11.60
N ALA A 215 8.44 5.54 -10.49
CA ALA A 215 9.39 6.64 -10.49
C ALA A 215 10.29 6.60 -9.25
N THR A 216 11.53 7.07 -9.42
CA THR A 216 12.47 7.20 -8.30
C THR A 216 11.92 8.19 -7.29
N ALA A 217 11.85 7.76 -6.04
CA ALA A 217 11.46 8.60 -4.91
C ALA A 217 12.69 9.09 -4.16
N THR A 218 13.65 8.20 -3.90
CA THR A 218 14.92 8.56 -3.25
C THR A 218 16.01 7.56 -3.60
N GLU A 219 17.26 7.96 -3.38
CA GLU A 219 18.43 7.08 -3.37
C GLU A 219 19.05 7.12 -1.98
N LEU A 220 19.32 5.95 -1.41
CA LEU A 220 19.95 5.81 -0.09
C LEU A 220 21.43 5.41 -0.27
N PRO A 221 22.31 5.79 0.67
CA PRO A 221 23.69 5.33 0.69
C PRO A 221 23.83 3.81 0.64
N SER A 222 24.90 3.31 0.02
CA SER A 222 25.09 1.87 -0.25
C SER A 222 25.22 1.02 1.02
N ASP A 223 25.72 1.57 2.11
CA ASP A 223 25.84 0.94 3.43
C ASP A 223 24.48 0.69 4.10
N THR A 224 23.43 1.40 3.71
CA THR A 224 22.09 1.24 4.30
C THR A 224 21.26 0.12 3.68
N HIS A 225 21.59 -0.33 2.46
CA HIS A 225 20.75 -1.25 1.68
C HIS A 225 20.49 -2.58 2.41
N GLU A 226 21.56 -3.22 2.87
CA GLU A 226 21.51 -4.48 3.61
C GLU A 226 20.70 -4.35 4.91
N GLY A 227 20.84 -3.23 5.61
CA GLY A 227 20.06 -2.91 6.81
C GLY A 227 18.57 -2.83 6.49
N VAL A 228 18.20 -2.07 5.45
CA VAL A 228 16.81 -1.89 5.02
C VAL A 228 16.17 -3.24 4.66
N ILE A 229 16.85 -4.06 3.85
CA ILE A 229 16.36 -5.41 3.51
C ILE A 229 16.18 -6.27 4.77
N SER A 230 17.16 -6.26 5.69
CA SER A 230 17.09 -7.02 6.94
C SER A 230 15.90 -6.59 7.80
N ARG A 231 15.67 -5.27 7.94
CA ARG A 231 14.52 -4.74 8.68
C ARG A 231 13.19 -5.17 8.05
N ILE A 232 13.07 -5.10 6.74
CA ILE A 232 11.88 -5.56 6.02
C ILE A 232 11.64 -7.05 6.22
N LYS A 233 12.70 -7.87 6.17
CA LYS A 233 12.61 -9.32 6.46
C LYS A 233 12.12 -9.58 7.87
N ILE A 234 12.64 -8.88 8.87
CA ILE A 234 12.18 -8.98 10.26
C ILE A 234 10.69 -8.66 10.38
N MET A 235 10.25 -7.54 9.79
CA MET A 235 8.85 -7.11 9.84
C MET A 235 7.93 -8.17 9.22
N ALA A 236 8.34 -8.77 8.10
CA ALA A 236 7.57 -9.77 7.36
C ALA A 236 7.76 -11.23 7.85
N GLY A 237 8.50 -11.45 8.94
CA GLY A 237 8.76 -12.80 9.48
C GLY A 237 9.63 -13.69 8.58
N LEU A 238 10.50 -13.10 7.75
CA LEU A 238 11.38 -13.79 6.81
C LEU A 238 12.74 -14.12 7.43
N ASP A 239 13.40 -15.15 6.92
CA ASP A 239 14.72 -15.56 7.39
C ASP A 239 15.82 -14.64 6.83
N ILE A 240 16.45 -13.90 7.73
CA ILE A 240 17.51 -12.92 7.44
C ILE A 240 18.80 -13.62 6.95
N SER A 241 19.04 -14.85 7.39
CA SER A 241 20.21 -15.65 6.98
C SER A 241 20.08 -16.16 5.54
N VAL A 242 18.86 -16.31 5.04
CA VAL A 242 18.57 -16.75 3.67
C VAL A 242 18.61 -15.55 2.73
N ARG A 243 19.66 -15.47 1.91
CA ARG A 243 19.85 -14.36 0.93
C ARG A 243 19.94 -14.81 -0.52
N ARG A 244 19.89 -16.13 -0.75
CA ARG A 244 20.13 -16.76 -2.07
C ARG A 244 18.89 -17.40 -2.68
N LYS A 245 17.72 -17.19 -2.05
CA LYS A 245 16.44 -17.73 -2.50
C LYS A 245 15.38 -16.64 -2.38
N PRO A 246 14.39 -16.60 -3.28
CA PRO A 246 13.21 -15.77 -3.11
C PRO A 246 12.53 -16.06 -1.76
N GLN A 247 11.99 -15.02 -1.14
CA GLN A 247 11.17 -15.13 0.07
C GLN A 247 9.98 -14.18 -0.01
N ASP A 248 8.82 -14.65 0.43
CA ASP A 248 7.57 -13.90 0.46
C ASP A 248 7.00 -13.90 1.87
N GLY A 249 6.48 -12.77 2.31
CA GLY A 249 5.91 -12.57 3.63
C GLY A 249 4.90 -11.44 3.66
N ALA A 250 4.35 -11.18 4.83
CA ALA A 250 3.42 -10.07 5.02
C ALA A 250 3.55 -9.52 6.43
N PHE A 251 3.18 -8.25 6.60
CA PHE A 251 3.08 -7.60 7.90
C PHE A 251 2.03 -6.50 7.86
N THR A 252 1.67 -5.98 9.02
CA THR A 252 0.73 -4.86 9.15
C THR A 252 1.50 -3.58 9.48
N PHE A 253 1.18 -2.49 8.80
CA PHE A 253 1.73 -1.16 9.02
C PHE A 253 0.63 -0.19 9.43
N ARG A 254 0.84 0.58 10.51
CA ARG A 254 -0.11 1.59 10.97
C ARG A 254 0.42 2.98 10.70
N HIS A 255 -0.41 3.82 10.07
CA HIS A 255 -0.08 5.21 9.76
C HIS A 255 -1.35 6.07 9.82
N GLU A 256 -1.31 7.19 10.56
CA GLU A 256 -2.44 8.12 10.75
C GLU A 256 -3.77 7.46 11.17
N GLY A 257 -3.69 6.36 11.94
CA GLY A 257 -4.86 5.61 12.40
C GLY A 257 -5.41 4.60 11.38
N ALA A 258 -4.90 4.57 10.15
CA ALA A 258 -5.18 3.52 9.17
C ALA A 258 -4.25 2.31 9.40
N GLU A 259 -4.82 1.10 9.28
CA GLU A 259 -4.09 -0.16 9.37
C GLU A 259 -3.99 -0.79 7.98
N LEU A 260 -2.78 -0.79 7.41
CA LEU A 260 -2.51 -1.31 6.07
C LEU A 260 -1.82 -2.68 6.15
N GLY A 261 -2.28 -3.61 5.32
CA GLY A 261 -1.55 -4.84 5.05
C GLY A 261 -0.41 -4.57 4.07
N VAL A 262 0.78 -5.10 4.35
CA VAL A 262 1.94 -4.98 3.47
C VAL A 262 2.42 -6.36 3.08
N ARG A 263 2.37 -6.66 1.78
CA ARG A 263 2.97 -7.89 1.23
C ARG A 263 4.40 -7.61 0.81
N VAL A 264 5.30 -8.49 1.19
CA VAL A 264 6.73 -8.38 0.91
C VAL A 264 7.17 -9.52 0.03
N SER A 265 7.92 -9.20 -1.02
CA SER A 265 8.67 -10.18 -1.81
C SER A 265 10.12 -9.73 -1.90
N THR A 266 11.04 -10.64 -1.60
CA THR A 266 12.48 -10.43 -1.72
C THR A 266 13.07 -11.43 -2.71
N ILE A 267 13.95 -10.96 -3.59
CA ILE A 267 14.67 -11.82 -4.55
C ILE A 267 16.17 -11.49 -4.57
N PRO A 268 17.06 -12.50 -4.68
CA PRO A 268 18.48 -12.26 -4.86
C PRO A 268 18.76 -11.63 -6.23
N THR A 269 19.61 -10.61 -6.28
CA THR A 269 20.16 -10.06 -7.52
C THR A 269 21.69 -10.04 -7.46
N ARG A 270 22.35 -9.62 -8.55
CA ARG A 270 23.82 -9.55 -8.60
C ARG A 270 24.42 -8.57 -7.59
N SER A 271 23.69 -7.51 -7.24
CA SER A 271 24.21 -6.40 -6.42
C SER A 271 23.67 -6.39 -5.00
N GLY A 272 22.84 -7.36 -4.62
CA GLY A 272 22.10 -7.38 -3.37
C GLY A 272 20.68 -7.92 -3.55
N GLU A 273 19.91 -8.02 -2.48
CA GLU A 273 18.51 -8.44 -2.59
C GLU A 273 17.63 -7.28 -3.04
N LYS A 274 16.70 -7.56 -3.94
CA LYS A 274 15.64 -6.61 -4.29
C LYS A 274 14.42 -6.93 -3.42
N ALA A 275 13.86 -5.91 -2.78
CA ALA A 275 12.57 -6.01 -2.09
C ALA A 275 11.48 -5.23 -2.84
N VAL A 276 10.28 -5.79 -2.86
CA VAL A 276 9.06 -5.12 -3.30
C VAL A 276 8.03 -5.24 -2.18
N LEU A 277 7.51 -4.11 -1.74
CA LEU A 277 6.45 -4.03 -0.73
C LEU A 277 5.19 -3.54 -1.42
N ARG A 278 4.12 -4.33 -1.39
CA ARG A 278 2.80 -3.95 -1.89
C ARG A 278 1.94 -3.50 -0.74
N LEU A 279 1.47 -2.26 -0.79
CA LEU A 279 0.57 -1.69 0.20
C LEU A 279 -0.87 -2.07 -0.16
N LEU A 280 -1.57 -2.66 0.79
CA LEU A 280 -2.98 -3.06 0.69
C LEU A 280 -3.73 -2.34 1.79
N ASP A 281 -4.73 -1.55 1.41
CA ASP A 281 -5.69 -0.99 2.37
C ASP A 281 -6.93 -1.91 2.36
N PRO A 282 -7.17 -2.70 3.43
CA PRO A 282 -8.30 -3.62 3.47
C PRO A 282 -9.66 -2.91 3.45
N ALA A 283 -9.72 -1.62 3.81
CA ALA A 283 -10.94 -0.83 3.91
C ALA A 283 -11.27 -0.06 2.61
N ASP A 284 -10.37 -0.01 1.63
CA ASP A 284 -10.53 0.75 0.38
C ASP A 284 -11.22 -0.06 -0.74
N ALA A 285 -11.99 -1.08 -0.38
CA ALA A 285 -12.79 -1.81 -1.36
C ALA A 285 -13.82 -0.86 -2.00
N PRO A 286 -13.92 -0.78 -3.34
CA PRO A 286 -14.92 0.07 -3.97
C PRO A 286 -16.32 -0.41 -3.60
N SER A 287 -17.16 0.51 -3.14
CA SER A 287 -18.53 0.18 -2.72
C SER A 287 -19.52 -0.02 -3.88
N ASP A 288 -19.18 0.41 -5.11
CA ASP A 288 -20.05 0.35 -6.29
C ASP A 288 -19.21 0.25 -7.58
N LEU A 289 -19.66 -0.58 -8.53
CA LEU A 289 -19.11 -0.70 -9.88
C LEU A 289 -19.08 0.63 -10.64
N ARG A 290 -20.03 1.53 -10.36
CA ARG A 290 -20.08 2.88 -10.96
C ARG A 290 -18.82 3.69 -10.67
N ALA A 291 -18.20 3.49 -9.51
CA ALA A 291 -16.98 4.21 -9.12
C ALA A 291 -15.76 3.84 -9.99
N LEU A 292 -15.84 2.73 -10.74
CA LEU A 292 -14.75 2.22 -11.57
C LEU A 292 -14.61 2.93 -12.92
N GLY A 293 -15.59 3.76 -13.32
CA GLY A 293 -15.56 4.51 -14.58
C GLY A 293 -16.27 3.84 -15.76
N MET A 294 -17.06 2.79 -15.52
CA MET A 294 -17.89 2.14 -16.54
C MET A 294 -18.90 3.13 -17.15
N SER A 295 -19.19 2.97 -18.45
CA SER A 295 -20.30 3.69 -19.08
C SER A 295 -21.65 3.14 -18.59
N GLU A 296 -22.73 3.94 -18.57
CA GLU A 296 -24.07 3.44 -18.18
C GLU A 296 -24.51 2.22 -19.00
N HIS A 297 -24.11 2.19 -20.28
CA HIS A 297 -24.38 1.07 -21.17
C HIS A 297 -23.71 -0.22 -20.68
N ASP A 298 -22.42 -0.15 -20.35
CA ASP A 298 -21.63 -1.32 -19.95
C ASP A 298 -21.94 -1.73 -18.51
N LEU A 299 -22.17 -0.77 -17.63
CA LEU A 299 -22.65 -0.99 -16.26
C LEU A 299 -24.00 -1.71 -16.27
N GLY A 300 -24.94 -1.27 -17.11
CA GLY A 300 -26.24 -1.92 -17.27
C GLY A 300 -26.13 -3.34 -17.81
N ARG A 301 -25.18 -3.62 -18.72
CA ARG A 301 -24.90 -4.98 -19.19
C ARG A 301 -24.34 -5.86 -18.08
N LEU A 302 -23.41 -5.35 -17.29
CA LEU A 302 -22.78 -6.09 -16.21
C LEU A 302 -23.77 -6.37 -15.07
N ARG A 303 -24.58 -5.40 -14.65
CA ARG A 303 -25.64 -5.60 -13.65
C ARG A 303 -26.64 -6.65 -14.08
N ARG A 304 -27.05 -6.67 -15.36
CA ARG A 304 -27.89 -7.75 -15.90
C ARG A 304 -27.24 -9.14 -15.87
N LEU A 305 -25.92 -9.25 -15.79
CA LEU A 305 -25.24 -10.53 -15.56
C LEU A 305 -25.33 -10.94 -14.10
N PHE A 306 -25.26 -9.98 -13.17
CA PHE A 306 -25.33 -10.21 -11.72
C PHE A 306 -26.75 -10.44 -11.23
N GLU A 307 -27.77 -9.89 -11.91
CA GLU A 307 -29.18 -10.21 -11.68
C GLU A 307 -29.54 -11.67 -12.07
N ARG A 308 -28.66 -12.38 -12.79
CA ARG A 308 -28.88 -13.79 -13.10
C ARG A 308 -28.55 -14.63 -11.87
N SER A 309 -29.41 -15.59 -11.56
CA SER A 309 -29.20 -16.53 -10.45
C SER A 309 -28.04 -17.50 -10.67
N GLN A 310 -27.50 -17.60 -11.90
CA GLN A 310 -26.41 -18.51 -12.21
C GLN A 310 -25.57 -18.06 -13.41
N GLY A 311 -24.32 -18.52 -13.46
CA GLY A 311 -23.40 -18.24 -14.57
C GLY A 311 -21.99 -17.88 -14.12
N VAL A 312 -21.00 -18.07 -14.98
CA VAL A 312 -19.65 -17.55 -14.76
C VAL A 312 -19.53 -16.15 -15.37
N VAL A 313 -19.07 -15.18 -14.58
CA VAL A 313 -18.63 -13.86 -15.04
C VAL A 313 -17.12 -13.71 -14.81
N LEU A 314 -16.38 -13.48 -15.89
CA LEU A 314 -14.93 -13.36 -15.83
C LEU A 314 -14.47 -11.90 -15.95
N ALA A 315 -13.67 -11.43 -15.01
CA ALA A 315 -12.86 -10.23 -15.18
C ALA A 315 -11.56 -10.58 -15.92
N ALA A 316 -11.32 -9.94 -17.06
CA ALA A 316 -10.22 -10.19 -17.96
C ALA A 316 -9.28 -8.98 -18.04
N GLY A 317 -7.98 -9.24 -18.16
CA GLY A 317 -6.96 -8.21 -18.34
C GLY A 317 -5.58 -8.61 -17.84
N PRO A 318 -4.53 -7.85 -18.21
CA PRO A 318 -3.18 -8.07 -17.72
C PRO A 318 -3.06 -7.80 -16.21
N THR A 319 -1.88 -8.07 -15.64
CA THR A 319 -1.58 -7.70 -14.25
C THR A 319 -1.70 -6.19 -14.06
N GLY A 320 -2.34 -5.76 -12.96
CA GLY A 320 -2.54 -4.35 -12.65
C GLY A 320 -3.63 -3.66 -13.49
N SER A 321 -4.48 -4.39 -14.21
CA SER A 321 -5.62 -3.82 -14.93
C SER A 321 -6.85 -3.54 -14.05
N GLY A 322 -6.80 -3.89 -12.76
CA GLY A 322 -7.88 -3.66 -11.79
C GLY A 322 -8.91 -4.79 -11.69
N LYS A 323 -8.63 -6.01 -12.17
CA LYS A 323 -9.58 -7.15 -12.14
C LYS A 323 -10.11 -7.42 -10.73
N THR A 324 -9.20 -7.53 -9.74
CA THR A 324 -9.57 -7.77 -8.35
C THR A 324 -10.42 -6.64 -7.81
N THR A 325 -10.12 -5.39 -8.16
CA THR A 325 -10.91 -4.21 -7.79
C THR A 325 -12.33 -4.26 -8.39
N THR A 326 -12.48 -4.73 -9.62
CA THR A 326 -13.81 -4.93 -10.24
C THR A 326 -14.59 -6.06 -9.56
N LEU A 327 -13.94 -7.18 -9.24
CA LEU A 327 -14.58 -8.27 -8.49
C LEU A 327 -14.95 -7.82 -7.07
N ALA A 328 -14.10 -7.03 -6.40
CA ALA A 328 -14.37 -6.47 -5.08
C ALA A 328 -15.60 -5.55 -5.08
N ALA A 329 -15.73 -4.71 -6.12
CA ALA A 329 -16.91 -3.88 -6.30
C ALA A 329 -18.18 -4.71 -6.55
N ALA A 330 -18.09 -5.76 -7.36
CA ALA A 330 -19.19 -6.68 -7.61
C ALA A 330 -19.61 -7.44 -6.34
N VAL A 331 -18.65 -7.95 -5.57
CA VAL A 331 -18.91 -8.62 -4.28
C VAL A 331 -19.55 -7.67 -3.28
N SER A 332 -19.08 -6.41 -3.20
CA SER A 332 -19.67 -5.40 -2.31
C SER A 332 -21.12 -5.07 -2.68
N GLU A 333 -21.41 -4.94 -3.97
CA GLU A 333 -22.77 -4.69 -4.47
C GLU A 333 -23.69 -5.89 -4.21
N LEU A 334 -23.23 -7.12 -4.45
CA LEU A 334 -24.01 -8.35 -4.27
C LEU A 334 -24.23 -8.73 -2.80
N ALA A 335 -23.22 -8.56 -1.94
CA ALA A 335 -23.33 -8.89 -0.52
C ALA A 335 -24.33 -7.99 0.23
N ALA A 336 -24.66 -6.81 -0.31
CA ALA A 336 -25.67 -5.93 0.25
C ALA A 336 -27.08 -6.56 0.27
N ASP A 337 -27.34 -7.52 -0.63
CA ASP A 337 -28.67 -8.15 -0.81
C ASP A 337 -28.93 -9.34 0.14
N SER A 338 -28.13 -9.52 1.21
CA SER A 338 -28.30 -10.58 2.22
C SER A 338 -28.24 -12.01 1.66
N ILE A 339 -27.51 -12.22 0.58
CA ILE A 339 -27.23 -13.52 -0.04
C ILE A 339 -25.92 -14.12 0.50
N ASN A 340 -25.78 -15.44 0.45
CA ASN A 340 -24.58 -16.13 0.92
C ASN A 340 -23.44 -16.01 -0.10
N VAL A 341 -22.50 -15.09 0.17
CA VAL A 341 -21.31 -14.87 -0.66
C VAL A 341 -20.09 -15.52 -0.02
N VAL A 342 -19.38 -16.35 -0.79
CA VAL A 342 -18.16 -17.01 -0.34
C VAL A 342 -17.02 -16.77 -1.34
N THR A 343 -15.84 -16.37 -0.86
CA THR A 343 -14.65 -16.10 -1.70
C THR A 343 -13.52 -17.10 -1.46
N LEU A 344 -12.69 -17.33 -2.48
CA LEU A 344 -11.48 -18.14 -2.45
C LEU A 344 -10.33 -17.37 -3.11
N GLU A 345 -9.35 -16.91 -2.33
CA GLU A 345 -8.39 -15.88 -2.76
C GLU A 345 -6.92 -16.26 -2.42
N ASP A 346 -5.94 -15.82 -3.23
CA ASP A 346 -4.50 -16.08 -3.02
C ASP A 346 -3.68 -14.78 -3.04
N PRO A 347 -3.60 -14.02 -1.93
CA PRO A 347 -4.36 -14.08 -0.69
C PRO A 347 -5.61 -13.19 -0.74
N VAL A 348 -6.35 -13.10 0.37
CA VAL A 348 -7.45 -12.14 0.54
C VAL A 348 -6.92 -10.69 0.47
N GLU A 349 -7.43 -9.88 -0.48
CA GLU A 349 -6.96 -8.49 -0.68
C GLU A 349 -7.79 -7.44 0.06
N TYR A 350 -9.11 -7.65 0.16
CA TYR A 350 -10.07 -6.72 0.78
C TYR A 350 -10.88 -7.43 1.86
N HIS A 351 -11.37 -6.69 2.85
CA HIS A 351 -12.27 -7.25 3.87
C HIS A 351 -13.71 -6.84 3.59
N PHE A 352 -14.58 -7.82 3.35
CA PHE A 352 -16.01 -7.58 3.13
C PHE A 352 -16.82 -8.04 4.36
N PRO A 353 -17.43 -7.10 5.12
CA PRO A 353 -18.29 -7.47 6.24
C PRO A 353 -19.42 -8.39 5.78
N GLY A 354 -19.61 -9.52 6.46
CA GLY A 354 -20.68 -10.48 6.16
C GLY A 354 -20.39 -11.47 5.03
N VAL A 355 -19.21 -11.41 4.40
CA VAL A 355 -18.78 -12.36 3.36
C VAL A 355 -17.80 -13.36 3.97
N ALA A 356 -17.99 -14.66 3.68
CA ALA A 356 -17.03 -15.68 4.09
C ALA A 356 -15.84 -15.71 3.13
N GLN A 357 -14.66 -15.30 3.59
CA GLN A 357 -13.46 -15.22 2.74
C GLN A 357 -12.44 -16.30 3.08
N VAL A 358 -12.11 -17.15 2.12
CA VAL A 358 -11.16 -18.26 2.28
C VAL A 358 -9.84 -17.92 1.59
N GLY A 359 -8.75 -17.89 2.35
CA GLY A 359 -7.40 -17.76 1.81
C GLY A 359 -6.82 -19.11 1.37
N ILE A 360 -6.10 -19.13 0.25
CA ILE A 360 -5.33 -20.28 -0.19
C ILE A 360 -4.18 -20.54 0.79
N ASP A 361 -4.09 -21.76 1.31
CA ASP A 361 -2.98 -22.24 2.12
C ASP A 361 -2.48 -23.58 1.58
N ARG A 362 -1.48 -23.50 0.69
CA ARG A 362 -0.86 -24.70 0.09
C ARG A 362 -0.13 -25.57 1.11
N LYS A 363 0.31 -25.03 2.26
CA LYS A 363 0.97 -25.82 3.31
C LYS A 363 -0.05 -26.64 4.10
N ALA A 364 -1.24 -26.10 4.31
CA ALA A 364 -2.37 -26.80 4.90
C ALA A 364 -3.15 -27.69 3.90
N GLY A 365 -2.79 -27.65 2.61
CA GLY A 365 -3.46 -28.43 1.55
C GLY A 365 -4.72 -27.80 0.98
N VAL A 366 -4.96 -26.50 1.22
CA VAL A 366 -6.10 -25.74 0.69
C VAL A 366 -5.69 -25.06 -0.62
N GLY A 367 -5.91 -25.74 -1.75
CA GLY A 367 -5.74 -25.20 -3.10
C GLY A 367 -7.05 -24.69 -3.73
N PHE A 368 -6.97 -24.12 -4.94
CA PHE A 368 -8.15 -23.61 -5.65
C PHE A 368 -9.20 -24.72 -5.94
N PRO A 369 -8.84 -25.90 -6.50
CA PRO A 369 -9.82 -26.94 -6.77
C PRO A 369 -10.52 -27.46 -5.50
N ASP A 370 -9.75 -27.77 -4.46
CA ASP A 370 -10.28 -28.35 -3.22
C ASP A 370 -11.09 -27.34 -2.41
N GLY A 371 -10.60 -26.10 -2.34
CA GLY A 371 -11.32 -24.98 -1.73
C GLY A 371 -12.66 -24.73 -2.42
N LEU A 372 -12.67 -24.69 -3.75
CA LEU A 372 -13.90 -24.47 -4.51
C LEU A 372 -14.91 -25.62 -4.31
N ARG A 373 -14.45 -26.87 -4.30
CA ARG A 373 -15.31 -28.03 -3.96
C ARG A 373 -15.88 -27.93 -2.55
N ALA A 374 -15.10 -27.46 -1.59
CA ALA A 374 -15.56 -27.27 -0.22
C ALA A 374 -16.63 -26.18 -0.14
N ILE A 375 -16.42 -25.06 -0.83
CA ILE A 375 -17.38 -23.94 -0.91
C ILE A 375 -18.72 -24.40 -1.48
N LEU A 376 -18.74 -25.26 -2.50
CA LEU A 376 -19.99 -25.81 -3.06
C LEU A 376 -20.84 -26.61 -2.07
N ARG A 377 -20.30 -26.99 -0.91
CA ARG A 377 -21.02 -27.64 0.19
C ARG A 377 -21.39 -26.68 1.32
N GLN A 378 -21.24 -25.38 1.12
CA GLN A 378 -21.55 -24.33 2.09
C GLN A 378 -22.84 -23.57 1.75
N ASP A 379 -23.66 -24.12 0.84
CA ASP A 379 -24.90 -23.49 0.37
C ASP A 379 -24.71 -22.05 -0.16
N PRO A 380 -23.69 -21.77 -1.01
CA PRO A 380 -23.43 -20.41 -1.50
C PRO A 380 -24.41 -20.01 -2.61
N ASP A 381 -24.82 -18.73 -2.63
CA ASP A 381 -25.52 -18.14 -3.78
C ASP A 381 -24.51 -17.62 -4.81
N VAL A 382 -23.45 -16.97 -4.30
CA VAL A 382 -22.38 -16.36 -5.09
C VAL A 382 -21.02 -16.88 -4.63
N ILE A 383 -20.21 -17.27 -5.60
CA ILE A 383 -18.85 -17.76 -5.38
C ILE A 383 -17.87 -16.84 -6.09
N MET A 384 -16.90 -16.27 -5.37
CA MET A 384 -15.78 -15.55 -5.99
C MET A 384 -14.52 -16.40 -5.92
N VAL A 385 -13.95 -16.75 -7.07
CA VAL A 385 -12.66 -17.45 -7.17
C VAL A 385 -11.63 -16.45 -7.67
N GLY A 386 -10.58 -16.20 -6.89
CA GLY A 386 -9.61 -15.14 -7.17
C GLY A 386 -9.03 -15.20 -8.59
N GLU A 387 -8.81 -16.40 -9.12
CA GLU A 387 -8.40 -16.61 -10.51
C GLU A 387 -8.63 -18.04 -11.00
N VAL A 388 -8.82 -18.18 -12.31
CA VAL A 388 -8.81 -19.47 -13.00
C VAL A 388 -7.49 -19.61 -13.76
N ARG A 389 -6.60 -20.47 -13.25
CA ARG A 389 -5.27 -20.74 -13.84
C ARG A 389 -5.15 -22.08 -14.54
N ASP A 390 -5.94 -23.06 -14.12
CA ASP A 390 -5.87 -24.43 -14.56
C ASP A 390 -7.24 -24.97 -14.98
N ARG A 391 -7.19 -26.10 -15.69
CA ARG A 391 -8.35 -26.80 -16.22
C ARG A 391 -9.33 -27.19 -15.14
N GLU A 392 -8.83 -27.74 -14.03
CA GLU A 392 -9.64 -28.33 -12.98
C GLU A 392 -10.49 -27.27 -12.29
N THR A 393 -9.87 -26.16 -11.88
CA THR A 393 -10.57 -25.01 -11.31
C THR A 393 -11.60 -24.45 -12.28
N ALA A 394 -11.26 -24.35 -13.57
CA ALA A 394 -12.18 -23.88 -14.60
C ALA A 394 -13.40 -24.80 -14.78
N GLU A 395 -13.19 -26.12 -14.84
CA GLU A 395 -14.27 -27.11 -14.99
C GLU A 395 -15.21 -27.09 -13.78
N ILE A 396 -14.68 -26.98 -12.56
CA ILE A 396 -15.49 -26.88 -11.34
C ILE A 396 -16.31 -25.57 -11.36
N ALA A 397 -15.69 -24.43 -11.70
CA ALA A 397 -16.37 -23.14 -11.78
C ALA A 397 -17.52 -23.14 -12.80
N MET A 398 -17.28 -23.68 -14.00
CA MET A 398 -18.32 -23.79 -15.03
C MET A 398 -19.42 -24.77 -14.63
N SER A 399 -19.07 -25.88 -13.97
CA SER A 399 -20.06 -26.84 -13.48
C SER A 399 -20.94 -26.23 -12.39
N ALA A 400 -20.34 -25.50 -11.44
CA ALA A 400 -21.06 -24.75 -10.40
C ALA A 400 -22.08 -23.76 -11.00
N ALA A 401 -21.67 -23.07 -12.07
CA ALA A 401 -22.54 -22.17 -12.80
C ALA A 401 -23.72 -22.87 -13.48
N VAL A 402 -23.52 -24.08 -14.00
CA VAL A 402 -24.61 -24.89 -14.57
C VAL A 402 -25.55 -25.42 -13.48
N THR A 403 -25.06 -25.63 -12.26
CA THR A 403 -25.84 -26.14 -11.13
C THR A 403 -26.48 -25.05 -10.28
N GLY A 404 -26.60 -23.81 -10.76
CA GLY A 404 -27.37 -22.77 -10.07
C GLY A 404 -26.58 -21.71 -9.31
N HIS A 405 -25.26 -21.61 -9.49
CA HIS A 405 -24.43 -20.63 -8.77
C HIS A 405 -23.99 -19.47 -9.67
N LEU A 406 -23.94 -18.25 -9.13
CA LEU A 406 -23.22 -17.15 -9.78
C LEU A 406 -21.75 -17.23 -9.38
N VAL A 407 -20.86 -17.43 -10.36
CA VAL A 407 -19.42 -17.56 -10.13
C VAL A 407 -18.69 -16.36 -10.72
N LEU A 408 -17.97 -15.63 -9.88
CA LEU A 408 -17.12 -14.52 -10.27
C LEU A 408 -15.67 -15.00 -10.28
N SER A 409 -14.91 -14.73 -11.34
CA SER A 409 -13.47 -15.03 -11.33
C SER A 409 -12.66 -14.13 -12.24
N THR A 410 -11.34 -14.28 -12.20
CA THR A 410 -10.41 -13.57 -13.08
C THR A 410 -9.73 -14.49 -14.07
N ILE A 411 -9.41 -13.93 -15.24
CA ILE A 411 -8.62 -14.61 -16.28
C ILE A 411 -7.64 -13.62 -16.93
N HIS A 412 -6.49 -14.13 -17.37
CA HIS A 412 -5.46 -13.30 -18.01
C HIS A 412 -5.60 -13.33 -19.54
N THR A 413 -6.43 -12.43 -20.06
CA THR A 413 -6.54 -12.19 -21.52
C THR A 413 -6.48 -10.70 -21.83
N VAL A 414 -6.24 -10.38 -23.11
CA VAL A 414 -6.10 -8.98 -23.56
C VAL A 414 -7.43 -8.32 -23.88
N ASP A 415 -8.45 -9.10 -24.23
CA ASP A 415 -9.81 -8.67 -24.55
C ASP A 415 -10.83 -9.73 -24.07
N ALA A 416 -12.13 -9.42 -24.22
CA ALA A 416 -13.20 -10.27 -23.70
C ALA A 416 -13.39 -11.56 -24.53
N PRO A 417 -13.43 -11.54 -25.88
CA PRO A 417 -13.55 -12.77 -26.68
C PRO A 417 -12.42 -13.77 -26.48
N SER A 418 -11.18 -13.30 -26.24
CA SER A 418 -10.03 -14.19 -26.02
C SER A 418 -10.15 -15.03 -24.75
N ALA A 419 -11.00 -14.65 -23.79
CA ALA A 419 -11.26 -15.46 -22.59
C ALA A 419 -11.85 -16.83 -22.94
N VAL A 420 -12.71 -16.90 -23.96
CA VAL A 420 -13.27 -18.16 -24.47
C VAL A 420 -12.17 -19.07 -24.98
N SER A 421 -11.29 -18.55 -25.84
CA SER A 421 -10.17 -19.31 -26.36
C SER A 421 -9.20 -19.73 -25.27
N ARG A 422 -8.98 -18.89 -24.25
CA ARG A 422 -8.13 -19.23 -23.11
C ARG A 422 -8.69 -20.41 -22.31
N LEU A 423 -10.01 -20.47 -22.10
CA LEU A 423 -10.67 -21.64 -21.48
C LEU A 423 -10.47 -22.90 -22.33
N ALA A 424 -10.61 -22.79 -23.66
CA ALA A 424 -10.36 -23.90 -24.57
C ALA A 424 -8.89 -24.36 -24.56
N GLU A 425 -7.93 -23.44 -24.52
CA GLU A 425 -6.49 -23.73 -24.38
C GLU A 425 -6.15 -24.47 -23.09
N MET A 426 -6.85 -24.17 -21.99
CA MET A 426 -6.74 -24.92 -20.73
C MET A 426 -7.34 -26.33 -20.82
N GLY A 427 -8.07 -26.64 -21.90
CA GLY A 427 -8.70 -27.94 -22.11
C GLY A 427 -10.10 -28.06 -21.53
N VAL A 428 -10.76 -26.94 -21.20
CA VAL A 428 -12.17 -26.95 -20.79
C VAL A 428 -13.04 -27.32 -22.00
N PRO A 429 -13.94 -28.31 -21.88
CA PRO A 429 -14.77 -28.72 -23.00
C PRO A 429 -15.66 -27.58 -23.53
N PRO A 430 -15.79 -27.38 -24.86
CA PRO A 430 -16.56 -26.27 -25.43
C PRO A 430 -18.02 -26.22 -24.98
N PHE A 431 -18.67 -27.39 -24.85
CA PHE A 431 -20.06 -27.46 -24.36
C PHE A 431 -20.20 -26.95 -22.92
N LEU A 432 -19.17 -27.13 -22.08
CA LEU A 432 -19.18 -26.69 -20.69
C LEU A 432 -18.94 -25.17 -20.62
N VAL A 433 -18.06 -24.63 -21.47
CA VAL A 433 -17.89 -23.18 -21.60
C VAL A 433 -19.18 -22.53 -22.10
N ALA A 434 -19.83 -23.11 -23.11
CA ALA A 434 -21.09 -22.61 -23.64
C ALA A 434 -22.22 -22.66 -22.58
N GLY A 435 -22.28 -23.72 -21.76
CA GLY A 435 -23.28 -23.85 -20.71
C GLY A 435 -23.03 -22.93 -19.50
N GLY A 436 -21.77 -22.76 -19.09
CA GLY A 436 -21.41 -22.06 -17.86
C GLY A 436 -21.11 -20.57 -18.01
N LEU A 437 -20.46 -20.14 -19.11
CA LEU A 437 -20.00 -18.75 -19.26
C LEU A 437 -21.18 -17.81 -19.58
N SER A 438 -21.42 -16.84 -18.71
CA SER A 438 -22.46 -15.82 -18.90
C SER A 438 -21.92 -14.50 -19.44
N GLY A 439 -20.70 -14.11 -19.07
CA GLY A 439 -20.10 -12.89 -19.59
C GLY A 439 -18.63 -12.70 -19.22
N VAL A 440 -18.01 -11.74 -19.89
CA VAL A 440 -16.61 -11.38 -19.68
C VAL A 440 -16.49 -9.86 -19.67
N VAL A 441 -15.91 -9.30 -18.61
CA VAL A 441 -15.51 -7.90 -18.48
C VAL A 441 -14.01 -7.83 -18.73
N ALA A 442 -13.60 -7.37 -19.91
CA ALA A 442 -12.21 -7.03 -20.15
C ALA A 442 -11.94 -5.58 -19.74
N GLN A 443 -10.80 -5.34 -19.11
CA GLN A 443 -10.46 -4.01 -18.60
C GLN A 443 -8.98 -3.66 -18.70
N ARG A 444 -8.72 -2.34 -18.76
CA ARG A 444 -7.43 -1.72 -18.45
C ARG A 444 -7.62 -0.46 -17.63
N LEU A 445 -6.55 0.08 -17.05
CA LEU A 445 -6.60 1.33 -16.28
C LEU A 445 -5.91 2.47 -17.02
N VAL A 446 -6.61 3.60 -17.12
CA VAL A 446 -6.07 4.89 -17.55
C VAL A 446 -5.97 5.82 -16.35
N ARG A 447 -4.95 6.67 -16.32
CA ARG A 447 -4.85 7.72 -15.31
C ARG A 447 -5.93 8.80 -15.52
N ARG A 448 -6.50 9.31 -14.43
CA ARG A 448 -7.52 10.36 -14.44
C ARG A 448 -6.88 11.74 -14.43
N LEU A 449 -7.42 12.67 -15.20
CA LEU A 449 -7.04 14.07 -15.14
C LEU A 449 -7.29 14.63 -13.74
N CYS A 450 -6.33 15.40 -13.22
CA CYS A 450 -6.46 16.04 -11.92
C CYS A 450 -7.62 17.04 -11.92
N ALA A 451 -8.57 16.91 -10.99
CA ALA A 451 -9.70 17.84 -10.86
C ALA A 451 -9.26 19.29 -10.58
N ARG A 452 -8.12 19.49 -9.89
CA ARG A 452 -7.59 20.82 -9.53
C ARG A 452 -6.95 21.54 -10.73
N CYS A 453 -5.98 20.90 -11.37
CA CYS A 453 -5.23 21.53 -12.47
C CYS A 453 -5.71 21.15 -13.87
N GLY A 454 -6.63 20.18 -14.02
CA GLY A 454 -7.15 19.73 -15.31
C GLY A 454 -6.08 19.21 -16.27
N GLY A 455 -4.90 18.81 -15.78
CA GLY A 455 -3.75 18.45 -16.61
C GLY A 455 -3.02 19.63 -17.26
N ARG A 456 -3.26 20.87 -16.82
CA ARG A 456 -2.69 22.09 -17.41
C ARG A 456 -1.17 22.20 -17.27
N THR A 457 -0.60 21.63 -16.22
CA THR A 457 0.84 21.70 -15.91
C THR A 457 1.52 20.37 -16.21
N ALA A 458 2.65 20.42 -16.92
CA ALA A 458 3.42 19.21 -17.28
C ALA A 458 3.99 18.49 -16.05
N GLU A 459 4.34 19.24 -15.01
CA GLU A 459 4.88 18.73 -13.74
C GLU A 459 3.77 18.28 -12.77
N GLY A 460 2.55 18.78 -12.94
CA GLY A 460 1.45 18.59 -11.99
C GLY A 460 1.22 19.80 -11.08
N CYS A 461 0.40 19.62 -10.06
CA CYS A 461 0.12 20.61 -9.01
C CYS A 461 0.35 19.94 -7.64
N PRO A 462 0.25 20.64 -6.49
CA PRO A 462 0.61 20.05 -5.19
C PRO A 462 -0.13 18.77 -4.78
N VAL A 463 -1.20 18.39 -5.50
CA VAL A 463 -2.02 17.20 -5.22
C VAL A 463 -2.03 16.17 -6.34
N CYS A 464 -1.21 16.34 -7.39
CA CYS A 464 -1.19 15.45 -8.55
C CYS A 464 0.21 15.31 -9.17
N ARG A 465 0.41 14.26 -9.95
CA ARG A 465 1.68 14.01 -10.63
C ARG A 465 1.47 14.04 -12.14
N GLU A 466 2.24 14.88 -12.84
CA GLU A 466 2.13 15.04 -14.31
C GLU A 466 0.72 15.42 -14.79
N GLY A 467 -0.07 16.07 -13.93
CA GLY A 467 -1.45 16.44 -14.24
C GLY A 467 -2.48 15.33 -14.03
N TYR A 468 -2.10 14.17 -13.51
CA TYR A 468 -2.99 13.05 -13.22
C TYR A 468 -3.12 12.77 -11.71
N ARG A 469 -4.31 12.33 -11.30
CA ARG A 469 -4.56 11.84 -9.94
C ARG A 469 -5.60 10.73 -9.97
N GLY A 470 -5.20 9.53 -9.57
CA GLY A 470 -6.07 8.36 -9.56
C GLY A 470 -6.21 7.73 -10.94
N ARG A 471 -7.02 6.66 -11.00
CA ARG A 471 -7.22 5.84 -12.20
C ARG A 471 -8.70 5.64 -12.48
N SER A 472 -9.01 5.37 -13.74
CA SER A 472 -10.34 4.99 -14.25
C SER A 472 -10.17 3.73 -15.10
N GLY A 473 -11.11 2.81 -15.03
CA GLY A 473 -11.12 1.63 -15.88
C GLY A 473 -11.66 1.96 -17.26
N VAL A 474 -11.06 1.37 -18.28
CA VAL A 474 -11.60 1.29 -19.64
C VAL A 474 -12.09 -0.12 -19.86
N PHE A 475 -13.32 -0.29 -20.32
CA PHE A 475 -14.01 -1.58 -20.29
C PHE A 475 -14.50 -2.05 -21.66
N GLU A 476 -14.59 -3.37 -21.80
CA GLU A 476 -15.32 -4.08 -22.85
C GLU A 476 -16.13 -5.19 -22.18
N VAL A 477 -17.45 -5.20 -22.39
CA VAL A 477 -18.37 -6.10 -21.69
C VAL A 477 -19.09 -7.04 -22.66
N LEU A 478 -18.58 -8.27 -22.73
CA LEU A 478 -19.17 -9.36 -23.48
C LEU A 478 -20.28 -10.02 -22.66
N VAL A 479 -21.47 -10.14 -23.25
CA VAL A 479 -22.58 -10.94 -22.71
C VAL A 479 -22.74 -12.15 -23.62
N VAL A 480 -22.75 -13.35 -23.05
CA VAL A 480 -22.91 -14.59 -23.82
C VAL A 480 -24.40 -14.87 -24.01
N GLU A 481 -24.91 -14.44 -25.15
CA GLU A 481 -26.26 -14.74 -25.64
C GLU A 481 -26.28 -16.02 -26.49
N ASP A 482 -27.46 -16.48 -26.90
CA ASP A 482 -27.66 -17.78 -27.54
C ASP A 482 -26.83 -17.99 -28.83
N GLU A 483 -26.67 -16.95 -29.64
CA GLU A 483 -25.83 -17.02 -30.85
C GLU A 483 -24.36 -17.25 -30.50
N ILE A 484 -23.84 -16.51 -29.53
CA ILE A 484 -22.45 -16.64 -29.07
C ILE A 484 -22.28 -18.00 -28.39
N ARG A 485 -23.25 -18.43 -27.58
CA ARG A 485 -23.26 -19.73 -26.91
C ARG A 485 -23.16 -20.88 -27.91
N THR A 486 -23.94 -20.82 -28.98
CA THR A 486 -23.93 -21.81 -30.06
C THR A 486 -22.55 -21.86 -30.74
N GLU A 487 -21.98 -20.69 -31.05
CA GLU A 487 -20.67 -20.61 -31.67
C GLU A 487 -19.52 -21.06 -30.77
N ILE A 488 -19.62 -20.84 -29.45
CA ILE A 488 -18.68 -21.39 -28.47
C ILE A 488 -18.71 -22.93 -28.52
N ALA A 489 -19.91 -23.53 -28.53
CA ALA A 489 -20.07 -24.98 -28.61
C ALA A 489 -19.50 -25.56 -29.92
N ASN A 490 -19.59 -24.80 -31.01
CA ASN A 490 -19.04 -25.16 -32.33
C ASN A 490 -17.53 -24.90 -32.47
N GLY A 491 -16.86 -24.33 -31.47
CA GLY A 491 -15.43 -24.03 -31.52
C GLY A 491 -15.08 -22.85 -32.43
N ALA A 492 -15.95 -21.84 -32.50
CA ALA A 492 -15.76 -20.68 -33.36
C ALA A 492 -14.47 -19.90 -33.07
N SER A 493 -13.96 -19.25 -34.11
CA SER A 493 -12.77 -18.41 -34.00
C SER A 493 -13.03 -17.14 -33.17
N ILE A 494 -11.97 -16.58 -32.57
CA ILE A 494 -12.02 -15.28 -31.87
C ILE A 494 -12.60 -14.18 -32.78
N ALA A 495 -12.28 -14.21 -34.08
CA ALA A 495 -12.79 -13.24 -35.05
C ALA A 495 -14.32 -13.32 -35.17
N THR A 496 -14.86 -14.54 -35.27
CA THR A 496 -16.31 -14.79 -35.30
C THR A 496 -16.97 -14.30 -34.01
N LEU A 497 -16.44 -14.70 -32.85
CA LEU A 497 -16.97 -14.30 -31.55
C LEU A 497 -16.96 -12.78 -31.36
N ARG A 498 -15.90 -12.08 -31.83
CA ARG A 498 -15.82 -10.62 -31.76
C ARG A 498 -16.88 -9.94 -32.62
N VAL A 499 -17.16 -10.46 -33.82
CA VAL A 499 -18.22 -9.91 -34.70
C VAL A 499 -19.58 -10.08 -34.04
N LEU A 500 -19.88 -11.27 -33.52
CA LEU A 500 -21.15 -11.54 -32.83
C LEU A 500 -21.30 -10.70 -31.57
N ALA A 501 -20.25 -10.58 -30.77
CA ALA A 501 -20.25 -9.74 -29.58
C ALA A 501 -20.59 -8.27 -29.88
N ARG A 502 -19.95 -7.70 -30.92
CA ARG A 502 -20.24 -6.32 -31.36
C ARG A 502 -21.66 -6.17 -31.90
N ARG A 503 -22.17 -7.17 -32.63
CA ARG A 503 -23.57 -7.20 -33.08
C ARG A 503 -24.54 -7.25 -31.90
N GLY A 504 -24.21 -8.01 -30.85
CA GLY A 504 -24.93 -8.07 -29.57
C GLY A 504 -24.71 -6.84 -28.67
N GLY A 505 -24.13 -5.76 -29.20
CA GLY A 505 -23.98 -4.48 -28.51
C GLY A 505 -22.72 -4.34 -27.66
N MET A 506 -21.75 -5.25 -27.69
CA MET A 506 -20.47 -5.06 -27.01
C MET A 506 -19.73 -3.84 -27.61
N ARG A 507 -19.35 -2.89 -26.73
CA ARG A 507 -18.45 -1.80 -27.07
C ARG A 507 -17.01 -2.23 -26.81
N SER A 508 -16.11 -1.88 -27.72
CA SER A 508 -14.69 -2.20 -27.52
C SER A 508 -14.04 -1.24 -26.55
N MET A 509 -12.93 -1.67 -25.93
CA MET A 509 -12.17 -0.80 -25.03
C MET A 509 -11.68 0.47 -25.74
N GLU A 510 -11.41 0.44 -27.05
CA GLU A 510 -11.04 1.64 -27.79
C GLU A 510 -12.18 2.67 -27.83
N LEU A 511 -13.42 2.23 -28.00
CA LEU A 511 -14.58 3.11 -27.98
C LEU A 511 -14.82 3.70 -26.58
N ASP A 512 -14.67 2.90 -25.52
CA ASP A 512 -14.79 3.41 -24.15
C ASP A 512 -13.66 4.37 -23.79
N ALA A 513 -12.42 4.11 -24.25
CA ALA A 513 -11.31 5.05 -24.09
C ALA A 513 -11.59 6.38 -24.82
N GLN A 514 -12.12 6.33 -26.05
CA GLN A 514 -12.51 7.53 -26.79
C GLN A 514 -13.60 8.33 -26.07
N ARG A 515 -14.60 7.65 -25.48
CA ARG A 515 -15.60 8.28 -24.62
C ARG A 515 -14.95 8.97 -23.43
N GLN A 516 -14.07 8.29 -22.70
CA GLN A 516 -13.41 8.89 -21.53
C GLN A 516 -12.52 10.09 -21.87
N VAL A 517 -11.93 10.10 -23.07
CA VAL A 517 -11.23 11.29 -23.60
C VAL A 517 -12.21 12.43 -23.88
N ALA A 518 -13.36 12.14 -24.51
CA ALA A 518 -14.41 13.13 -24.77
C ALA A 518 -14.99 13.72 -23.47
N ASP A 519 -15.19 12.87 -22.46
CA ASP A 519 -15.69 13.21 -21.13
C ASP A 519 -14.63 13.91 -20.25
N ARG A 520 -13.41 14.11 -20.74
CA ARG A 520 -12.29 14.71 -20.00
C ARG A 520 -11.90 13.95 -18.73
N VAL A 521 -12.15 12.65 -18.71
CA VAL A 521 -11.70 11.76 -17.63
C VAL A 521 -10.21 11.51 -17.78
N THR A 522 -9.72 11.33 -19.00
CA THR A 522 -8.30 11.07 -19.31
C THR A 522 -7.84 11.84 -20.55
N THR A 523 -6.57 11.71 -20.92
CA THR A 523 -6.01 12.33 -22.13
C THR A 523 -5.88 11.31 -23.28
N PRO A 524 -5.83 11.78 -24.54
CA PRO A 524 -5.57 10.90 -25.66
C PRO A 524 -4.20 10.18 -25.57
N HIS A 525 -3.18 10.85 -25.03
CA HIS A 525 -1.86 10.25 -24.79
C HIS A 525 -1.94 9.07 -23.81
N GLU A 526 -2.66 9.25 -22.71
CA GLU A 526 -2.83 8.20 -21.71
C GLU A 526 -3.68 7.03 -22.23
N ALA A 527 -4.74 7.33 -22.98
CA ALA A 527 -5.52 6.30 -23.69
C ALA A 527 -4.65 5.51 -24.67
N GLY A 528 -3.84 6.18 -25.49
CA GLY A 528 -2.93 5.56 -26.45
C GLY A 528 -1.86 4.67 -25.79
N ARG A 529 -1.29 5.13 -24.66
CA ARG A 529 -0.31 4.37 -23.84
C ARG A 529 -0.87 3.01 -23.42
N VAL A 530 -2.16 2.96 -23.09
CA VAL A 530 -2.80 1.78 -22.53
C VAL A 530 -3.42 0.90 -23.61
N MET A 531 -3.91 1.46 -24.72
CA MET A 531 -4.71 0.74 -25.71
C MET A 531 -3.94 0.22 -26.93
N ALA A 532 -2.68 0.61 -27.14
CA ALA A 532 -1.94 0.26 -28.38
C ALA A 532 -2.80 0.50 -29.64
N LEU A 533 -3.51 1.65 -29.67
CA LEU A 533 -4.54 1.97 -30.66
C LEU A 533 -3.99 1.81 -32.07
N THR A 534 -4.43 0.78 -32.79
CA THR A 534 -4.28 0.69 -34.24
C THR A 534 -5.40 1.50 -34.88
N GLY A 535 -5.03 2.43 -35.76
CA GLY A 535 -5.92 3.43 -36.34
C GLY A 535 -7.16 2.83 -37.02
N GLY A 536 -8.34 3.16 -36.51
CA GLY A 536 -9.63 2.83 -37.13
C GLY A 536 -9.98 3.77 -38.28
N VAL A 537 -10.66 3.27 -39.31
CA VAL A 537 -10.99 3.95 -40.58
C VAL A 537 -11.72 5.29 -40.36
N GLY A 538 -11.11 6.39 -40.81
CA GLY A 538 -11.56 7.78 -40.65
C GLY A 538 -10.56 8.76 -41.31
N GLU A 539 -10.86 10.06 -41.37
CA GLU A 539 -9.94 11.08 -41.94
C GLU A 539 -8.57 10.98 -41.28
N LYS A 540 -7.47 10.99 -42.04
CA LYS A 540 -6.12 10.86 -41.46
C LYS A 540 -5.64 12.19 -40.89
N CYS A 541 -5.09 12.15 -39.68
CA CYS A 541 -4.41 13.28 -39.08
C CYS A 541 -3.22 13.75 -39.93
N GLU A 542 -3.19 15.03 -40.28
CA GLU A 542 -2.10 15.66 -41.05
C GLU A 542 -0.73 15.69 -40.35
N ALA A 543 -0.64 15.40 -39.05
CA ALA A 543 0.63 15.33 -38.32
C ALA A 543 1.19 13.91 -38.16
N CYS A 544 0.34 12.92 -37.86
CA CYS A 544 0.81 11.58 -37.51
C CYS A 544 0.14 10.45 -38.31
N GLY A 545 -0.74 10.77 -39.26
CA GLY A 545 -1.39 9.80 -40.15
C GLY A 545 -2.48 8.93 -39.50
N THR A 546 -2.74 9.08 -38.19
CA THR A 546 -3.78 8.34 -37.48
C THR A 546 -5.16 8.74 -37.98
N ALA A 547 -6.01 7.77 -38.26
CA ALA A 547 -7.38 8.01 -38.67
C ALA A 547 -8.27 8.49 -37.50
N LEU A 548 -9.12 9.48 -37.80
CA LEU A 548 -9.89 10.29 -36.86
C LEU A 548 -11.36 9.83 -36.83
N PRO A 549 -11.98 9.70 -35.64
CA PRO A 549 -13.44 9.50 -35.54
C PRO A 549 -14.22 10.60 -36.26
N ALA A 550 -15.40 10.29 -36.81
CA ALA A 550 -16.27 11.30 -37.41
C ALA A 550 -16.69 12.34 -36.34
N GLY A 551 -16.49 13.63 -36.62
CA GLY A 551 -16.71 14.71 -35.64
C GLY A 551 -15.56 14.92 -34.65
N ALA A 552 -14.40 14.27 -34.86
CA ALA A 552 -13.24 14.42 -34.00
C ALA A 552 -12.70 15.85 -34.01
N ALA A 553 -12.62 16.37 -32.80
CA ALA A 553 -12.11 17.68 -32.49
C ALA A 553 -10.64 17.86 -32.90
N GLY A 554 -9.76 16.94 -32.53
CA GLY A 554 -8.35 16.95 -32.86
C GLY A 554 -7.82 15.53 -32.95
N CYS A 555 -6.52 15.36 -33.19
CA CYS A 555 -5.96 14.02 -33.32
C CYS A 555 -5.80 13.31 -31.95
N PRO A 556 -6.42 12.13 -31.75
CA PRO A 556 -6.32 11.39 -30.48
C PRO A 556 -4.96 10.72 -30.27
N MET A 557 -4.08 10.72 -31.28
CA MET A 557 -2.74 10.12 -31.17
C MET A 557 -1.63 11.15 -30.97
N CYS A 558 -1.65 12.28 -31.68
CA CYS A 558 -0.61 13.31 -31.56
C CYS A 558 -1.09 14.62 -30.93
N GLY A 559 -2.40 14.78 -30.71
CA GLY A 559 -2.93 15.95 -30.04
C GLY A 559 -3.02 17.22 -30.88
N ARG A 560 -2.72 17.19 -32.18
CA ARG A 560 -2.73 18.38 -33.04
C ARG A 560 -4.13 18.96 -33.26
N VAL A 561 -4.21 20.29 -33.20
CA VAL A 561 -5.39 21.13 -33.41
C VAL A 561 -5.04 22.26 -34.37
N ARG A 562 -5.99 22.70 -35.21
CA ARG A 562 -5.77 23.77 -36.20
C ARG A 562 -5.73 25.17 -35.53
N ALA A 563 -4.57 25.85 -35.62
CA ALA A 563 -4.24 27.28 -35.35
C ALA A 563 -4.33 27.83 -33.89
N ASN A 564 -3.70 29.01 -33.64
CA ASN A 564 -3.53 29.75 -32.35
C ASN A 564 -4.84 30.14 -31.62
N VAL A 565 -5.97 29.72 -32.14
CA VAL A 565 -7.26 29.80 -31.50
C VAL A 565 -7.72 28.36 -31.38
N CYS A 566 -7.95 27.93 -30.15
CA CYS A 566 -8.53 26.63 -29.91
C CYS A 566 -9.86 26.55 -30.68
N SER A 567 -10.16 25.45 -31.35
CA SER A 567 -11.38 25.34 -32.21
C SER A 567 -12.72 25.62 -31.50
N CYS A 568 -12.73 25.68 -30.17
CA CYS A 568 -13.89 26.02 -29.36
C CYS A 568 -14.05 27.54 -29.17
N GLY A 569 -13.19 28.34 -29.80
CA GLY A 569 -13.16 29.80 -29.72
C GLY A 569 -12.20 30.36 -28.66
N GLU A 570 -11.63 29.52 -27.80
CA GLU A 570 -10.78 29.96 -26.69
C GLU A 570 -9.38 30.38 -27.14
N HIS A 571 -8.92 31.53 -26.64
CA HIS A 571 -7.56 32.01 -26.83
C HIS A 571 -6.57 31.20 -25.97
N LEU A 572 -5.49 30.71 -26.58
CA LEU A 572 -4.50 29.86 -25.92
C LEU A 572 -3.30 30.68 -25.44
N GLU A 573 -2.96 30.57 -24.16
CA GLU A 573 -1.75 31.17 -23.58
C GLU A 573 -0.50 30.31 -23.85
N PRO A 574 0.68 30.88 -24.19
CA PRO A 574 1.86 30.12 -24.65
C PRO A 574 2.36 28.99 -23.72
N HIS A 575 2.09 29.10 -22.41
CA HIS A 575 2.54 28.15 -21.38
C HIS A 575 1.52 27.04 -21.07
N TRP A 576 0.31 27.09 -21.65
CA TRP A 576 -0.69 26.05 -21.45
C TRP A 576 -0.28 24.80 -22.21
N ARG A 577 -0.49 23.61 -21.65
CA ARG A 577 -0.34 22.35 -22.40
C ARG A 577 -1.62 21.97 -23.14
N TYR A 578 -2.78 22.44 -22.67
CA TYR A 578 -4.10 22.22 -23.25
C TYR A 578 -5.03 23.43 -23.06
N CYS A 579 -5.97 23.60 -23.98
CA CYS A 579 -7.08 24.55 -23.99
C CYS A 579 -8.00 24.35 -22.78
N THR A 580 -8.24 25.38 -21.98
CA THR A 580 -9.11 25.32 -20.79
C THR A 580 -10.56 24.98 -21.12
N ALA A 581 -11.05 25.47 -22.26
CA ALA A 581 -12.43 25.29 -22.67
C ALA A 581 -12.71 23.96 -23.38
N CYS A 582 -11.74 23.31 -24.05
CA CYS A 582 -11.96 22.02 -24.73
C CYS A 582 -10.88 20.94 -24.55
N LEU A 583 -9.91 21.15 -23.65
CA LEU A 583 -8.77 20.26 -23.30
C LEU A 583 -7.90 19.79 -24.47
N ARG A 584 -7.92 20.56 -25.54
CA ARG A 584 -7.11 20.38 -26.73
C ARG A 584 -5.66 20.85 -26.53
N PRO A 585 -4.61 20.10 -26.91
CA PRO A 585 -3.24 20.51 -26.70
C PRO A 585 -2.91 21.87 -27.31
N ASN A 586 -2.18 22.70 -26.56
CA ASN A 586 -1.76 24.01 -27.02
C ASN A 586 -0.39 23.90 -27.68
N THR A 587 -0.32 24.27 -28.96
CA THR A 587 0.87 24.12 -29.81
C THR A 587 1.59 25.45 -30.07
N VAL A 588 1.24 26.52 -29.36
CA VAL A 588 1.72 27.88 -29.66
C VAL A 588 3.14 28.17 -29.14
N GLY A 589 3.67 27.37 -28.20
CA GLY A 589 4.98 27.60 -27.56
C GLY A 589 6.17 26.82 -28.13
N GLY A 590 6.06 26.23 -29.32
CA GLY A 590 7.03 25.24 -29.83
C GLY A 590 7.98 25.72 -30.94
N SER A 591 8.45 26.96 -30.94
CA SER A 591 9.58 27.37 -31.81
C SER A 591 10.20 28.70 -31.38
N SER A 592 11.25 28.68 -30.55
CA SER A 592 12.43 29.58 -30.64
C SER A 592 13.25 29.54 -29.34
N THR A 593 14.37 28.82 -29.36
CA THR A 593 15.70 29.36 -29.00
C THR A 593 16.74 28.37 -29.51
N GLY A 594 17.35 28.69 -30.64
CA GLY A 594 18.66 28.17 -30.99
C GLY A 594 19.73 29.01 -30.29
N SER A 595 20.62 28.35 -29.57
CA SER A 595 22.02 28.69 -29.29
C SER A 595 22.63 27.47 -28.61
#